data_AF-Q84XN5-F1
#
_entry.id   AF-Q84XN5-F1
#
_cell.length_a   1.000
_cell.length_b   1.000
_cell.length_c   1.000
_cell.angle_alpha   90.00
_cell.angle_beta   90.00
_cell.angle_gamma   90.00
#
_symmetry.space_group_name_H-M   'P 1'
#
loop_
_entity.id
_entity.type
_entity.pdbx_description
1 polymer ?
#
loop_
_entity_poly.entity_id
_entity_poly.type
_entity_poly.pdbx_seq_one_letter_code
_entity_poly.pdbx_strand_id
1 'polypeptide(L)' 'TNLCLRACMTCCDRCKCVPPGTYGNREMCGKCYTDMRTHRNKHKCP' A
#
# COMPACT_ATOMS: atom_id res chain seq x y z
N THR A 1 12.08 -0.88 13.90
CA THR A 1 11.37 -1.61 12.83
C THR A 1 10.58 -0.62 12.00
N ASN A 2 10.81 -0.51 10.69
CA ASN A 2 10.08 0.45 9.85
C ASN A 2 8.79 -0.20 9.30
N LEU A 3 7.66 0.03 9.98
CA LEU A 3 6.36 -0.54 9.63
C LEU A 3 5.87 -0.10 8.24
N CYS A 4 6.10 1.18 7.91
CA CYS A 4 5.73 1.75 6.61
C CYS A 4 6.41 0.99 5.47
N LEU A 5 7.73 0.80 5.54
CA LEU A 5 8.48 0.07 4.51
C LEU A 5 8.02 -1.40 4.39
N ARG A 6 7.74 -2.10 5.49
CA ARG A 6 7.25 -3.49 5.42
C ARG A 6 5.88 -3.59 4.75
N ALA A 7 4.96 -2.67 5.07
CA ALA A 7 3.65 -2.62 4.44
C ALA A 7 3.75 -2.26 2.95
N CYS A 8 4.56 -1.23 2.63
CA CYS A 8 4.85 -0.82 1.26
C CYS A 8 5.38 -1.98 0.41
N MET A 9 6.41 -2.69 0.90
CA MET A 9 7.00 -3.82 0.15
C MET A 9 6.00 -4.96 -0.08
N THR A 10 5.11 -5.24 0.88
CA THR A 10 4.07 -6.26 0.70
C THR A 10 3.04 -5.84 -0.35
N CYS A 11 2.67 -4.56 -0.38
CA CYS A 11 1.75 -4.03 -1.38
C CYS A 11 2.40 -3.93 -2.76
N CYS A 12 3.67 -3.52 -2.82
CA CYS A 12 4.49 -3.48 -4.03
C CYS A 12 4.63 -4.88 -4.62
N ASP A 13 4.95 -5.89 -3.83
CA ASP A 13 5.12 -7.25 -4.35
C ASP A 13 3.80 -7.81 -4.92
N ARG A 14 2.66 -7.48 -4.31
CA ARG A 14 1.35 -7.95 -4.76
C ARG A 14 0.78 -7.16 -5.94
N CYS A 15 0.92 -5.84 -5.94
CA CYS A 15 0.31 -4.94 -6.93
C CYS A 15 1.29 -4.48 -8.02
N LYS A 16 2.59 -4.77 -7.87
CA LYS A 16 3.68 -4.37 -8.75
C LYS A 16 3.69 -2.87 -9.06
N CYS A 17 3.25 -2.06 -8.09
CA CYS A 17 3.14 -0.61 -8.18
C CYS A 17 3.38 0.04 -6.81
N VAL A 18 4.06 1.19 -6.82
CA VAL A 18 4.25 2.07 -5.66
C VAL A 18 3.86 3.49 -6.09
N PRO A 19 2.95 4.16 -5.37
CA PRO A 19 2.52 5.50 -5.74
C PRO A 19 3.65 6.52 -5.50
N PRO A 20 3.75 7.57 -6.33
CA PRO A 20 4.80 8.58 -6.19
C PRO A 20 4.56 9.47 -4.97
N GLY A 21 5.63 9.89 -4.31
CA GLY A 21 5.59 10.74 -3.11
C GLY A 21 5.57 9.94 -1.80
N THR A 22 5.61 10.65 -0.68
CA THR A 22 5.67 10.04 0.67
C THR A 22 4.28 9.74 1.25
N TYR A 23 3.23 10.41 0.76
CA TYR A 23 1.85 10.26 1.21
C TYR A 23 0.88 10.56 0.06
N GLY A 24 -0.28 9.90 0.08
CA GLY A 24 -1.34 10.09 -0.93
C GLY A 24 -1.09 9.32 -2.23
N ASN A 25 -1.75 9.74 -3.32
CA ASN A 25 -1.61 9.20 -4.68
C ASN A 25 -1.87 7.69 -4.81
N ARG A 26 -2.56 7.07 -3.85
CA ARG A 26 -2.80 5.62 -3.82
C ARG A 26 -3.64 5.16 -5.02
N GLU A 27 -4.51 6.03 -5.49
CA GLU A 27 -5.31 5.89 -6.70
C GLU A 27 -4.47 5.66 -7.97
N MET A 28 -3.22 6.11 -7.98
CA MET A 28 -2.29 5.89 -9.10
C MET A 28 -1.92 4.40 -9.28
N CYS A 29 -1.90 3.64 -8.19
CA CYS A 29 -1.73 2.18 -8.22
C CYS A 29 -3.05 1.42 -8.26
N GLY A 30 -4.17 2.14 -8.40
CA GLY A 30 -5.50 1.59 -8.55
C GLY A 30 -6.00 0.77 -7.36
N LYS A 31 -7.05 -0.01 -7.62
CA LYS A 31 -7.81 -0.75 -6.60
C LYS A 31 -6.96 -1.74 -5.81
N CYS A 32 -5.92 -2.33 -6.41
CA CYS A 32 -5.06 -3.28 -5.71
C CYS A 32 -4.39 -2.64 -4.48
N TYR A 33 -3.92 -1.40 -4.61
CA TYR A 33 -3.22 -0.69 -3.54
C TYR A 33 -4.21 -0.03 -2.56
N THR A 34 -5.35 0.48 -3.03
CA THR A 34 -6.36 1.14 -2.19
C THR A 34 -7.22 0.16 -1.38
N ASP A 35 -7.60 -0.98 -1.97
CA ASP A 35 -8.60 -1.88 -1.40
C ASP A 35 -7.98 -2.97 -0.53
N MET A 36 -6.64 -3.03 -0.47
CA MET A 36 -5.95 -4.00 0.38
C MET A 36 -6.18 -3.67 1.85
N ARG A 37 -6.79 -4.62 2.57
CA ARG A 37 -7.08 -4.48 3.99
C ARG A 37 -6.27 -5.44 4.83
N THR A 38 -6.01 -5.02 6.06
CA THR A 38 -5.47 -5.87 7.14
C THR A 38 -6.58 -6.74 7.73
N HIS A 39 -6.21 -7.73 8.56
CA HIS A 39 -7.19 -8.54 9.31
C HIS A 39 -8.14 -7.71 10.19
N ARG A 40 -7.74 -6.48 10.57
CA ARG A 40 -8.56 -5.55 11.35
C ARG A 40 -9.37 -4.57 10.48
N ASN A 41 -9.56 -4.90 9.19
CA ASN A 41 -10.32 -4.11 8.23
C ASN A 41 -9.80 -2.67 7.99
N LYS A 42 -8.54 -2.39 8.35
CA LYS A 42 -7.85 -1.12 8.04
C LYS A 42 -7.09 -1.22 6.72
N HIS A 43 -6.96 -0.11 6.00
CA HIS A 43 -6.08 -0.04 4.82
C HIS A 43 -4.68 -0.54 5.17
N LYS A 44 -4.18 -1.48 4.39
CA LYS A 44 -2.89 -2.13 4.60
C LYS A 44 -1.76 -1.33 4.00
N CYS A 45 -1.95 -0.82 2.79
CA CYS A 45 -0.92 -0.08 2.07
C CYS A 45 -0.83 1.35 2.61
N PRO A 46 0.39 1.90 2.76
CA PRO A 46 0.61 3.24 3.29
C PRO A 46 -0.03 4.33 2.42
#